data_AF-A0A6J0H849-F1
#
_entry.id   AF-A0A6J0H849-F1
#
_cell.length_a   1.000
_cell.length_b   1.000
_cell.length_c   1.000
_cell.angle_alpha   90.00
_cell.angle_beta   90.00
_cell.angle_gamma   90.00
#
_symmetry.space_group_name_H-M   'P 1'
#
loop_
_entity.id
_entity.type
_entity.pdbx_description
1 polymer ?
#
loop_
_entity_poly.entity_id
_entity_poly.type
_entity_poly.pdbx_seq_one_letter_code
_entity_poly.pdbx_strand_id
1 'polypeptide(L)'
;MVISRYRRQKTEGEAMEQGLRDCCRSIRIGKILIQSDEETQRAKVYYAKFPPDIYRRKVLLMYPILSTGNTVIEDAKVPAEYDVQQGVMILLSLFSTLMVH
;
A
#
# COMPACT_ATOMS: atom_id res chain seq x y z
N MET A 1 -0.35 7.90 -7.99
CA MET A 1 -0.54 8.14 -6.55
C MET A 1 0.08 6.97 -5.82
N VAL A 2 0.82 7.23 -4.76
CA VAL A 2 1.45 6.19 -3.95
C VAL A 2 0.59 5.90 -2.75
N ILE A 3 0.42 4.63 -2.41
CA ILE A 3 -0.11 4.20 -1.13
C ILE A 3 1.04 3.64 -0.34
N SER A 4 1.46 4.40 0.67
CA SER A 4 2.50 3.96 1.61
C SER A 4 1.83 3.27 2.79
N ARG A 5 2.22 2.01 3.03
CA ARG A 5 1.71 1.25 4.16
C ARG A 5 2.37 1.75 5.44
N TYR A 6 1.57 2.23 6.38
CA TYR A 6 2.04 2.58 7.72
C TYR A 6 2.01 1.30 8.56
N ARG A 7 3.16 0.74 8.95
CA ARG A 7 3.24 -0.27 10.03
C ARG A 7 3.74 0.46 11.28
N ARG A 8 3.49 -0.08 12.48
CA ARG A 8 3.96 0.52 13.76
C ARG A 8 5.48 0.84 13.78
N GLN A 9 6.28 0.23 12.90
CA GLN A 9 7.63 0.71 12.57
C GLN A 9 7.55 1.71 11.40
N LYS A 10 7.71 3.01 11.69
CA LYS A 10 7.69 4.12 10.70
C LYS A 10 8.66 3.98 9.52
N THR A 11 9.61 3.06 9.56
CA THR A 11 10.86 3.13 8.80
C THR A 11 10.77 2.70 7.33
N GLU A 12 9.87 1.80 6.95
CA GLU A 12 9.97 1.16 5.61
C GLU A 12 9.13 1.85 4.53
N GLY A 13 7.88 2.22 4.85
CA GLY A 13 6.99 2.90 3.91
C GLY A 13 7.38 4.36 3.64
N GLU A 14 8.00 5.04 4.62
CA GLU A 14 8.44 6.44 4.50
C GLU A 14 9.72 6.58 3.65
N ALA A 15 10.64 5.60 3.72
CA ALA A 15 11.84 5.60 2.90
C ALA A 15 11.52 5.50 1.40
N MET A 16 10.57 4.63 1.06
CA MET A 16 10.04 4.49 -0.29
C MET A 16 9.28 5.73 -0.77
N GLU A 17 8.55 6.41 0.13
CA GLU A 17 7.90 7.70 -0.16
C GLU A 17 8.95 8.75 -0.55
N GLN A 18 10.03 8.85 0.22
CA GLN A 18 11.09 9.82 -0.01
C GLN A 18 11.77 9.61 -1.37
N GLY A 19 12.16 8.38 -1.69
CA GLY A 19 12.78 8.07 -2.99
C GLY A 19 11.88 8.42 -4.18
N LEU A 20 10.56 8.19 -4.06
CA LEU A 20 9.61 8.61 -5.09
C LEU A 20 9.41 10.12 -5.16
N ARG A 21 9.46 10.83 -4.02
CA ARG A 21 9.32 12.29 -3.99
C ARG A 21 10.51 12.99 -4.64
N ASP A 22 11.71 12.42 -4.49
CA ASP A 22 12.93 12.93 -5.10
C ASP A 22 12.91 12.79 -6.64
N CYS A 23 12.42 11.65 -7.14
CA CYS A 23 12.25 11.42 -8.58
C CYS A 23 11.01 12.12 -9.18
N CYS A 24 9.92 12.22 -8.41
CA CYS A 24 8.61 12.70 -8.84
C CYS A 24 8.03 13.75 -7.86
N ARG A 25 8.48 15.00 -7.98
CA ARG A 25 8.09 16.11 -7.06
C ARG A 25 6.58 16.36 -6.92
N SER A 26 5.78 16.00 -7.92
CA SER A 26 4.32 16.23 -7.92
C SER A 26 3.49 15.00 -7.55
N ILE A 27 4.12 13.93 -7.04
CA ILE A 27 3.40 12.70 -6.71
C ILE A 27 2.49 12.91 -5.49
N ARG A 28 1.22 12.52 -5.63
CA ARG A 28 0.27 12.50 -4.52
C ARG A 28 0.44 11.22 -3.71
N ILE A 29 0.40 11.36 -2.39
CA ILE A 29 0.59 10.26 -1.44
C ILE A 29 -0.70 10.05 -0.66
N GLY A 30 -1.16 8.81 -0.64
CA GLY A 30 -2.15 8.31 0.29
C GLY A 30 -1.49 7.39 1.30
N LYS A 31 -2.15 7.20 2.43
CA LYS A 31 -1.67 6.34 3.51
C LYS A 31 -2.74 5.34 3.87
N ILE A 32 -2.35 4.07 3.97
CA ILE A 32 -3.17 3.01 4.55
C ILE A 32 -2.41 2.44 5.75
N LEU A 33 -3.11 2.30 6.87
CA LEU A 33 -2.65 1.55 8.04
C LEU A 33 -3.40 0.22 8.05
N ILE A 34 -2.68 -0.85 7.76
CA ILE A 34 -3.17 -2.21 7.88
C ILE A 34 -2.35 -2.95 8.93
N GLN A 35 -3.02 -3.68 9.80
CA GLN A 35 -2.38 -4.52 10.80
C GLN A 35 -2.89 -5.95 10.65
N SER A 36 -1.96 -6.89 10.57
CA SER A 36 -2.26 -8.31 10.65
C SER A 36 -2.32 -8.71 12.11
N ASP A 37 -3.39 -9.40 12.46
CA ASP A 37 -3.56 -10.05 13.75
C ASP A 37 -2.79 -11.38 13.73
N GLU A 38 -1.92 -11.60 14.72
CA GLU A 38 -1.01 -12.76 14.75
C GLU A 38 -1.74 -14.07 15.06
N GLU A 39 -2.86 -14.01 15.79
CA GLU A 39 -3.64 -15.18 16.19
C GLU A 39 -4.58 -15.63 15.07
N THR A 40 -5.27 -14.69 14.43
CA THR A 40 -6.25 -14.98 13.39
C THR A 40 -5.67 -14.97 11.98
N GLN A 41 -4.43 -14.49 11.81
CA GLN A 41 -3.77 -14.25 10.52
C GLN A 41 -4.57 -13.36 9.56
N ARG A 42 -5.55 -12.61 10.08
CA ARG A 42 -6.39 -11.70 9.29
C ARG A 42 -5.76 -10.31 9.29
N ALA A 43 -5.68 -9.71 8.11
CA ALA A 43 -5.28 -8.32 7.97
C ALA A 43 -6.51 -7.42 8.04
N LYS A 44 -6.44 -6.37 8.85
CA LYS A 44 -7.52 -5.39 9.03
C LYS A 44 -7.02 -3.97 8.78
N VAL A 45 -7.81 -3.20 8.06
CA VAL A 45 -7.56 -1.79 7.77
C VAL A 45 -8.04 -0.94 8.95
N TYR A 46 -7.16 -0.12 9.51
CA TYR A 46 -7.45 0.77 10.64
C TYR A 46 -7.57 2.23 10.20
N TYR A 47 -6.88 2.61 9.14
CA TYR A 47 -6.89 3.97 8.64
C TYR A 47 -6.60 3.98 7.13
N ALA A 48 -7.34 4.80 6.41
CA ALA A 48 -7.08 5.10 5.01
C ALA A 48 -7.30 6.59 4.79
N LYS A 49 -6.32 7.28 4.19
CA LYS A 49 -6.46 8.67 3.77
C LYS A 49 -5.89 8.85 2.38
N PHE A 50 -6.74 9.34 1.50
CA PHE A 50 -6.43 9.55 0.09
C PHE A 50 -6.70 11.00 -0.32
N PRO A 51 -6.03 11.49 -1.37
CA PRO A 51 -6.46 12.67 -2.10
C PRO A 51 -7.90 12.51 -2.60
N PRO A 52 -8.68 13.60 -2.68
CA PRO A 52 -10.09 13.56 -3.11
C PRO A 52 -10.27 13.11 -4.57
N ASP A 53 -9.20 13.11 -5.36
CA ASP A 53 -9.21 12.75 -6.77
C ASP A 53 -8.59 11.36 -7.06
N ILE A 54 -8.54 10.46 -6.07
CA ILE A 54 -7.96 9.12 -6.22
C ILE A 54 -8.62 8.28 -7.33
N TYR A 55 -9.95 8.36 -7.47
CA TYR A 55 -10.76 7.57 -8.43
C TYR A 55 -10.29 7.69 -9.90
N ARG A 56 -9.65 8.81 -10.28
CA ARG A 56 -9.12 9.08 -11.63
C ARG A 56 -7.61 8.89 -11.76
N ARG A 57 -6.94 8.33 -10.76
CA ARG A 57 -5.48 8.23 -10.70
C ARG A 57 -5.00 6.79 -10.75
N LYS A 58 -3.84 6.57 -11.35
CA LYS A 58 -3.11 5.31 -11.21
C LYS A 58 -2.59 5.17 -9.78
N VAL A 59 -2.76 3.99 -9.19
CA VAL A 59 -2.39 3.69 -7.80
C VAL A 59 -1.16 2.78 -7.79
N LEU A 60 -0.14 3.19 -7.02
CA LEU A 60 1.10 2.46 -6.78
C LEU A 60 1.07 1.99 -5.31
N LEU A 61 0.85 0.71 -5.09
CA LEU A 61 0.95 0.07 -3.78
C LEU A 61 2.42 -0.21 -3.48
N MET A 62 2.98 0.36 -2.41
CA MET A 62 4.39 0.16 -2.07
C MET A 62 4.58 -0.78 -0.89
N TYR A 63 5.21 -1.93 -1.15
CA TYR A 63 5.52 -2.96 -0.17
C TYR A 63 7.01 -3.29 -0.22
N PRO A 64 7.84 -2.81 0.71
CA PRO A 64 9.27 -3.02 0.63
C PRO A 64 9.60 -4.52 0.75
N ILE A 65 8.86 -5.21 1.63
CA ILE A 65 8.92 -6.66 1.79
C ILE A 65 7.51 -7.22 1.60
N LEU A 66 7.38 -8.14 0.64
CA LEU A 66 6.18 -8.92 0.39
C LEU A 66 6.40 -10.36 0.85
N SER A 67 5.58 -10.83 1.79
CA SER A 67 5.60 -12.21 2.27
C SER A 67 4.37 -12.96 1.75
N THR A 68 3.42 -13.35 2.60
CA THR A 68 2.20 -14.08 2.22
C THR A 68 1.26 -13.34 1.26
N GLY A 69 1.42 -12.02 1.08
CA GLY A 69 0.56 -11.22 0.21
C GLY A 69 -0.83 -10.90 0.75
N ASN A 70 -1.26 -11.49 1.88
CA ASN A 70 -2.58 -11.23 2.47
C ASN A 70 -2.84 -9.75 2.74
N THR A 71 -1.83 -9.01 3.20
CA THR A 71 -1.96 -7.56 3.41
C THR A 71 -2.13 -6.77 2.12
N VAL A 72 -1.56 -7.24 1.01
CA VAL A 72 -1.71 -6.58 -0.31
C VAL A 72 -3.12 -6.77 -0.82
N ILE A 73 -3.67 -7.96 -0.65
CA ILE A 73 -5.04 -8.28 -1.06
C ILE A 73 -6.04 -7.37 -0.33
N GLU A 74 -5.87 -7.21 0.99
CA GLU A 74 -6.73 -6.32 1.76
C GLU A 74 -6.52 -4.84 1.42
N ASP A 75 -5.27 -4.37 1.29
CA ASP A 75 -5.02 -2.99 0.86
C ASP A 75 -5.55 -2.70 -0.53
N ALA A 76 -5.54 -3.66 -1.46
CA ALA A 76 -6.07 -3.50 -2.82
C ALA A 76 -7.60 -3.34 -2.84
N LYS A 77 -8.31 -3.85 -1.83
CA LYS A 77 -9.75 -3.65 -1.68
C LYS A 77 -10.07 -2.21 -1.27
N VAL A 78 -9.20 -1.57 -0.50
CA VAL A 78 -9.47 -0.23 0.04
C VAL A 78 -9.67 0.81 -1.07
N PRO A 79 -8.78 0.97 -2.08
CA PRO A 79 -9.03 1.89 -3.19
C PRO A 79 -10.31 1.59 -3.98
N ALA A 80 -10.73 0.32 -4.04
CA ALA A 80 -11.97 -0.04 -4.74
C ALA A 80 -13.21 0.55 -4.05
N GLU A 81 -13.18 0.75 -2.72
CA GLU A 81 -14.22 1.47 -1.98
C GLU A 81 -14.28 2.98 -2.32
N TYR A 82 -13.25 3.51 -2.97
CA TYR A 82 -13.14 4.91 -3.40
C TYR A 82 -13.26 5.06 -4.93
N ASP A 83 -13.98 4.14 -5.59
CA ASP A 83 -14.22 4.12 -7.05
C ASP A 83 -12.94 4.03 -7.91
N VAL A 84 -11.86 3.47 -7.37
CA VAL A 84 -10.65 3.19 -8.16
C VAL A 84 -10.82 1.90 -8.95
N GLN A 85 -10.70 1.99 -10.27
CA GLN A 85 -10.73 0.81 -11.16
C GLN A 85 -9.52 -0.11 -10.91
N GLN A 86 -9.77 -1.42 -10.73
CA GLN A 86 -8.72 -2.40 -10.41
C GLN A 86 -7.62 -2.52 -11.47
N GLY A 87 -7.93 -2.26 -12.75
CA GLY A 87 -6.96 -2.31 -13.85
C GLY A 87 -5.90 -1.20 -13.83
N VAL A 88 -5.96 -0.29 -12.86
CA VAL A 88 -5.07 0.89 -12.77
C VAL A 88 -4.15 0.82 -11.53
N MET A 89 -4.05 -0.36 -10.91
CA MET A 89 -3.26 -0.60 -9.70
C MET A 89 -1.97 -1.35 -10.02
N ILE A 90 -0.85 -0.85 -9.51
CA ILE A 90 0.49 -1.41 -9.71
C ILE A 90 1.10 -1.69 -8.34
N LEU A 91 1.53 -2.93 -8.11
CA LEU A 91 2.27 -3.32 -6.91
C LEU A 91 3.77 -3.10 -7.13
N LEU A 92 4.40 -2.34 -6.25
CA LEU A 92 5.85 -2.14 -6.21
C LEU A 92 6.41 -2.83 -4.96
N SER A 93 7.29 -3.80 -5.16
CA SER A 93 8.01 -4.46 -4.07
C SER A 93 9.50 -4.57 -4.32
N LEU A 94 10.31 -4.45 -3.25
CA LEU A 94 11.76 -4.59 -3.32
C LEU A 94 12.19 -6.04 -3.07
N PHE A 95 11.61 -6.67 -2.05
CA PHE A 95 11.88 -8.06 -1.70
C PHE A 95 10.56 -8.83 -1.66
N SER A 96 10.54 -9.99 -2.30
CA SER A 96 9.42 -10.93 -2.22
C SER A 96 9.93 -12.26 -1.68
N THR A 97 9.42 -12.67 -0.53
CA THR A 97 9.69 -14.00 0.02
C THR A 97 8.59 -14.94 -0.43
N LEU A 98 8.96 -16.00 -1.14
CA LEU A 98 8.07 -17.13 -1.38
C LEU A 98 7.92 -17.89 -0.06
N MET A 99 6.77 -17.78 0.62
CA MET A 99 6.41 -18.81 1.58
C MET A 99 5.92 -20.02 0.78
N VAL A 100 6.78 -21.02 0.64
CA VAL A 100 6.38 -22.36 0.20
C VAL A 100 5.77 -23.04 1.43
N HIS A 101 4.46 -23.29 1.40
CA HIS A 101 3.83 -24.25 2.29
C HIS A 101 3.90 -25.64 1.67
#